data_AF-A0A0V1CZ24-F1
#
_entry.id   AF-A0A0V1CZ24-F1
#
_cell.length_a   1.000
_cell.length_b   1.000
_cell.length_c   1.000
_cell.angle_alpha   90.00
_cell.angle_beta   90.00
_cell.angle_gamma   90.00
#
_symmetry.space_group_name_H-M   'P 1'
#
loop_
_entity.id
_entity.type
_entity.pdbx_description
1 polymer ?
#
loop_
_entity_poly.entity_id
_entity_poly.type
_entity_poly.pdbx_seq_one_letter_code
_entity_poly.pdbx_strand_id
1 'polypeptide(L)'
;LAHFVLCVSFSEFRKMVSIGILKDHLSKCTLNMENGGQLLANVFKANPELRKFYDVEDIDPDDTKKSRLIQQAGGNLLNSVTFMVNNYDNERSFKQEIKEQICDLREKGMKLEDARKLKTGFVNYVKSKLSQPMTAKEEKEWDMFFQRFFDALKQHGLQ
;
A
#
# COMPACT_ATOMS: atom_id res chain seq x y z
N LEU A 1 -42.27 -21.61 -23.16
CA LEU A 1 -41.06 -21.46 -23.99
C LEU A 1 -40.63 -20.00 -23.95
N ALA A 2 -39.32 -19.77 -23.75
CA ALA A 2 -38.62 -18.48 -23.57
C ALA A 2 -38.79 -17.85 -22.16
N HIS A 3 -37.80 -17.99 -21.25
CA HIS A 3 -36.54 -17.19 -21.16
C HIS A 3 -36.79 -15.85 -20.41
N PHE A 4 -36.04 -15.41 -19.41
CA PHE A 4 -34.77 -15.84 -18.81
C PHE A 4 -34.53 -14.89 -17.60
N VAL A 5 -33.91 -15.41 -16.53
CA VAL A 5 -33.12 -14.68 -15.52
C VAL A 5 -33.92 -13.78 -14.58
N LEU A 6 -34.45 -14.34 -13.48
CA LEU A 6 -33.80 -14.25 -12.17
C LEU A 6 -33.04 -12.92 -12.03
N CYS A 7 -33.67 -11.94 -11.40
CA CYS A 7 -32.99 -10.95 -10.57
C CYS A 7 -32.15 -11.69 -9.53
N VAL A 8 -31.05 -12.32 -9.94
CA VAL A 8 -29.94 -12.58 -9.06
C VAL A 8 -29.40 -11.20 -8.78
N SER A 9 -29.87 -10.65 -7.66
CA SER A 9 -29.17 -9.64 -6.88
C SER A 9 -27.68 -9.74 -7.20
N PHE A 10 -27.10 -8.67 -7.72
CA PHE A 10 -25.67 -8.53 -7.95
C PHE A 10 -24.92 -8.46 -6.61
N SER A 11 -25.27 -9.34 -5.66
CA SER A 11 -24.41 -9.78 -4.58
C SER A 11 -23.57 -10.93 -5.13
N GLU A 12 -22.76 -10.65 -6.16
CA GLU A 12 -21.47 -11.31 -6.18
C GLU A 12 -20.86 -11.01 -4.82
N PHE A 13 -20.56 -12.05 -4.05
CA PHE A 13 -19.71 -11.95 -2.88
C PHE A 13 -18.36 -11.38 -3.35
N ARG A 14 -18.28 -10.06 -3.53
CA ARG A 14 -17.02 -9.34 -3.42
C ARG A 14 -16.52 -9.78 -2.06
N LYS A 15 -15.47 -10.59 -2.04
CA LYS A 15 -14.75 -10.87 -0.80
C LYS A 15 -14.35 -9.48 -0.29
N MET A 16 -15.12 -8.97 0.67
CA MET A 16 -14.88 -7.67 1.23
C MET A 16 -13.60 -7.79 2.03
N VAL A 17 -12.67 -6.88 1.78
CA VAL A 17 -11.50 -6.77 2.65
C VAL A 17 -12.02 -6.53 4.06
N SER A 18 -11.53 -7.29 5.03
CA SER A 18 -11.83 -7.09 6.43
C SER A 18 -11.13 -5.82 6.93
N ILE A 19 -11.66 -4.65 6.59
CA ILE A 19 -11.01 -3.35 6.85
C ILE A 19 -10.75 -3.11 8.34
N GLY A 20 -11.55 -3.69 9.23
CA GLY A 20 -11.28 -3.65 10.67
C GLY A 20 -9.90 -4.20 11.05
N ILE A 21 -9.46 -5.28 10.38
CA ILE A 21 -8.13 -5.88 10.59
C ILE A 21 -7.03 -4.90 10.16
N LEU A 22 -7.18 -4.31 8.97
CA LEU A 22 -6.18 -3.37 8.45
C LEU A 22 -6.11 -2.10 9.31
N LYS A 23 -7.24 -1.60 9.80
CA LYS A 23 -7.32 -0.47 10.73
C LYS A 23 -6.62 -0.79 12.05
N ASP A 24 -6.85 -1.97 12.62
CA ASP A 24 -6.17 -2.39 13.86
C ASP A 24 -4.65 -2.46 13.66
N HIS A 25 -4.18 -3.10 12.58
CA HIS A 25 -2.76 -3.16 12.25
C HIS A 25 -2.13 -1.77 12.08
N LEU A 26 -2.79 -0.88 11.33
CA LEU A 26 -2.30 0.48 11.12
C LEU A 26 -2.33 1.33 12.40
N SER A 27 -3.20 1.02 13.36
CA SER A 27 -3.18 1.68 14.68
C SER A 27 -1.87 1.45 15.44
N LYS A 28 -1.14 0.37 15.11
CA LYS A 28 0.20 0.07 15.67
C LYS A 28 1.33 0.76 14.90
N CYS A 29 1.03 1.34 13.75
CA CYS A 29 1.97 2.02 12.87
C CYS A 29 1.88 3.54 13.07
N THR A 30 2.38 4.06 14.19
CA THR A 30 2.30 5.50 14.49
C THR A 30 2.93 6.35 13.38
N LEU A 31 2.24 7.40 12.94
CA LEU A 31 2.78 8.31 11.93
C LEU A 31 3.84 9.24 12.55
N ASN A 32 5.11 8.94 12.30
CA ASN A 32 6.25 9.78 12.67
C ASN A 32 7.44 9.53 11.73
N MET A 33 8.45 10.38 11.80
CA MET A 33 9.63 10.32 10.93
C MET A 33 10.39 8.99 11.05
N GLU A 34 10.59 8.50 12.28
CA GLU A 34 11.29 7.25 12.53
C GLU A 34 10.59 6.07 11.84
N ASN A 35 9.28 5.97 12.00
CA ASN A 35 8.45 4.94 11.40
C ASN A 35 8.40 5.04 9.87
N GLY A 36 8.41 6.25 9.31
CA GLY A 36 8.56 6.45 7.87
C GLY A 36 9.90 5.89 7.35
N GLY A 37 10.99 6.17 8.06
CA GLY A 37 12.31 5.64 7.72
C GLY A 37 12.37 4.11 7.81
N GLN A 38 11.78 3.53 8.86
CA GLN A 38 11.69 2.08 9.04
C GLN A 38 10.83 1.41 7.97
N LEU A 39 9.74 2.06 7.53
CA LEU A 39 8.90 1.55 6.45
C LEU A 39 9.69 1.43 5.14
N LEU A 40 10.35 2.49 4.69
CA LEU A 40 11.12 2.41 3.45
C LEU A 40 12.35 1.51 3.56
N ALA A 41 12.97 1.39 4.75
CA ALA A 41 14.00 0.38 4.95
C ALA A 41 13.49 -1.05 4.73
N ASN A 42 12.26 -1.37 5.14
CA ASN A 42 11.63 -2.67 4.82
C ASN A 42 11.32 -2.82 3.33
N VAL A 43 10.93 -1.72 2.65
CA VAL A 43 10.75 -1.69 1.19
C VAL A 43 12.04 -2.01 0.45
N PHE A 44 13.14 -1.34 0.80
CA PHE A 44 14.43 -1.56 0.15
C PHE A 44 15.04 -2.91 0.53
N LYS A 45 14.81 -3.41 1.74
CA LYS A 45 15.22 -4.77 2.11
C LYS A 45 14.51 -5.84 1.27
N ALA A 46 13.22 -5.63 0.99
CA ALA A 46 12.43 -6.58 0.19
C ALA A 46 12.70 -6.45 -1.32
N ASN A 47 12.96 -5.24 -1.81
CA ASN A 47 13.20 -4.94 -3.22
C ASN A 47 14.29 -3.84 -3.35
N PRO A 48 15.58 -4.22 -3.29
CA PRO A 48 16.70 -3.27 -3.29
C PRO A 48 16.74 -2.37 -4.52
N GLU A 49 16.22 -2.81 -5.66
CA GLU A 49 16.16 -2.05 -6.90
C GLU A 49 15.26 -0.81 -6.81
N LEU A 50 14.37 -0.72 -5.81
CA LEU A 50 13.52 0.44 -5.62
C LEU A 50 14.29 1.65 -5.10
N ARG A 51 15.52 1.47 -4.58
CA ARG A 51 16.36 2.55 -4.04
C ARG A 51 16.66 3.65 -5.07
N LYS A 52 16.77 3.29 -6.35
CA LYS A 52 17.01 4.22 -7.47
C LYS A 52 15.94 5.31 -7.61
N PHE A 53 14.71 5.04 -7.14
CA PHE A 53 13.60 5.98 -7.24
C PHE A 53 13.54 6.99 -6.08
N TYR A 54 14.48 6.89 -5.15
CA TYR A 54 14.56 7.76 -3.97
C TYR A 54 15.94 8.44 -3.85
N ASP A 55 16.79 8.34 -4.88
CA ASP A 55 18.13 8.94 -4.91
C ASP A 55 19.01 8.56 -3.70
N VAL A 56 18.92 7.30 -3.27
CA VAL A 56 19.67 6.77 -2.11
C VAL A 56 20.59 5.60 -2.45
N GLU A 57 20.96 5.44 -3.72
CA GLU A 57 21.81 4.33 -4.18
C GLU A 57 23.18 4.32 -3.47
N ASP A 58 23.74 5.50 -3.20
CA ASP A 58 25.04 5.68 -2.55
C ASP A 58 25.00 5.69 -1.01
N ILE A 59 23.81 5.63 -0.40
CA ILE A 59 23.65 5.60 1.05
C ILE A 59 23.79 4.16 1.54
N ASP A 60 24.49 3.91 2.65
CA ASP A 60 24.50 2.58 3.25
C ASP A 60 23.06 2.10 3.55
N PRO A 61 22.68 0.87 3.15
CA PRO A 61 21.38 0.30 3.49
C PRO A 61 20.96 0.42 4.96
N ASP A 62 21.90 0.30 5.89
CA ASP A 62 21.63 0.39 7.33
C ASP A 62 21.36 1.81 7.81
N ASP A 63 21.88 2.81 7.10
CA ASP A 63 21.70 4.24 7.37
C ASP A 63 20.53 4.86 6.61
N THR A 64 19.97 4.16 5.62
CA THR A 64 18.90 4.68 4.76
C THR A 64 17.68 5.14 5.58
N LYS A 65 17.33 4.43 6.67
CA LYS A 65 16.22 4.79 7.58
C LYS A 65 16.41 6.11 8.33
N LYS A 66 17.64 6.62 8.41
CA LYS A 66 17.98 7.88 9.09
C LYS A 66 17.88 9.08 8.14
N SER A 67 17.85 8.86 6.83
CA SER A 67 17.72 9.94 5.84
C SER A 67 16.38 10.65 5.99
N ARG A 68 16.42 11.97 6.16
CA ARG A 68 15.20 12.80 6.28
C ARG A 68 14.29 12.65 5.07
N LEU A 69 14.86 12.55 3.87
CA LEU A 69 14.12 12.32 2.62
C LEU A 69 13.33 11.01 2.68
N ILE A 70 13.99 9.94 3.11
CA ILE A 70 13.40 8.60 3.25
C ILE A 70 12.34 8.58 4.35
N GLN A 71 12.60 9.23 5.47
CA GLN A 71 11.64 9.36 6.57
C GLN A 71 10.36 10.07 6.12
N GLN A 72 10.48 11.16 5.36
CA GLN A 72 9.33 11.87 4.80
C GLN A 72 8.58 11.02 3.76
N ALA A 73 9.31 10.41 2.82
CA ALA A 73 8.70 9.59 1.78
C ALA A 73 7.95 8.37 2.35
N GLY A 74 8.54 7.70 3.34
CA GLY A 74 7.86 6.61 4.05
C GLY A 74 6.68 7.08 4.89
N GLY A 75 6.79 8.24 5.55
CA GLY A 75 5.67 8.85 6.26
C GLY A 75 4.49 9.13 5.32
N ASN A 76 4.75 9.69 4.14
CA ASN A 76 3.73 9.96 3.13
C ASN A 76 3.06 8.68 2.64
N LEU A 77 3.85 7.62 2.36
CA LEU A 77 3.31 6.31 1.97
C LEU A 77 2.41 5.72 3.07
N LEU A 78 2.86 5.74 4.33
CA LEU A 78 2.07 5.26 5.47
C LEU A 78 0.78 6.05 5.64
N ASN A 79 0.85 7.38 5.49
CA ASN A 79 -0.31 8.26 5.58
C ASN A 79 -1.33 7.97 4.46
N SER A 80 -0.87 7.83 3.21
CA SER A 80 -1.73 7.52 2.06
C SER A 80 -2.45 6.19 2.23
N VAL A 81 -1.72 5.11 2.59
CA VAL A 81 -2.34 3.80 2.83
C VAL A 81 -3.32 3.86 3.99
N THR A 82 -2.98 4.58 5.07
CA THR A 82 -3.88 4.78 6.21
C THR A 82 -5.14 5.53 5.82
N PHE A 83 -5.03 6.59 5.02
CA PHE A 83 -6.14 7.34 4.49
C PHE A 83 -7.07 6.45 3.64
N MET A 84 -6.50 5.66 2.71
CA MET A 84 -7.28 4.75 1.87
C MET A 84 -7.98 3.65 2.67
N VAL A 85 -7.33 3.05 3.67
CA VAL A 85 -7.96 2.06 4.54
C VAL A 85 -9.09 2.68 5.36
N ASN A 86 -8.88 3.90 5.89
CA ASN A 86 -9.91 4.60 6.64
C ASN A 86 -11.13 4.99 5.80
N ASN A 87 -10.91 5.26 4.51
CA ASN A 87 -11.91 5.67 3.54
C ASN A 87 -12.25 4.58 2.51
N TYR A 88 -12.04 3.30 2.84
CA TYR A 88 -12.13 2.21 1.86
C TYR A 88 -13.46 2.15 1.10
N ASP A 89 -14.57 2.44 1.77
CA ASP A 89 -15.93 2.44 1.18
C ASP A 89 -16.30 3.80 0.56
N ASN A 90 -15.49 4.84 0.76
CA ASN A 90 -15.68 6.15 0.15
C ASN A 90 -14.96 6.21 -1.20
N GLU A 91 -15.67 5.79 -2.25
CA GLU A 91 -15.14 5.73 -3.62
C GLU A 91 -14.64 7.09 -4.14
N ARG A 92 -15.21 8.21 -3.68
CA ARG A 92 -14.74 9.55 -4.06
C ARG A 92 -13.36 9.83 -3.49
N SER A 93 -13.17 9.60 -2.19
CA SER A 93 -11.87 9.77 -1.52
C SER A 93 -10.83 8.81 -2.10
N PHE A 94 -11.22 7.56 -2.37
CA PHE A 94 -10.34 6.57 -2.97
C PHE A 94 -9.85 7.02 -4.35
N LYS A 95 -10.74 7.45 -5.25
CA LYS A 95 -10.36 7.95 -6.58
C LYS A 95 -9.46 9.18 -6.54
N GLN A 96 -9.69 10.10 -5.58
CA GLN A 96 -8.86 11.28 -5.42
C GLN A 96 -7.43 10.88 -5.02
N GLU A 97 -7.30 10.02 -4.01
CA GLU A 97 -6.00 9.53 -3.56
C GLU A 97 -5.26 8.75 -4.67
N ILE A 98 -5.96 7.92 -5.45
CA ILE A 98 -5.37 7.21 -6.59
C ILE A 98 -4.75 8.18 -7.61
N LYS A 99 -5.38 9.33 -7.87
CA LYS A 99 -4.82 10.34 -8.79
C LYS A 99 -3.55 10.96 -8.24
N GLU A 100 -3.54 11.30 -6.95
CA GLU A 100 -2.37 11.86 -6.27
C GLU A 100 -1.21 10.85 -6.29
N GLN A 101 -1.48 9.59 -5.99
CA GLN A 101 -0.48 8.52 -6.06
C GLN A 101 0.07 8.31 -7.48
N ILE A 102 -0.74 8.44 -8.53
CA ILE A 102 -0.26 8.37 -9.92
C ILE A 102 0.71 9.50 -10.23
N CYS A 103 0.42 10.73 -9.80
CA CYS A 103 1.33 11.86 -9.98
C CYS A 103 2.65 11.59 -9.27
N ASP A 104 2.60 11.23 -7.98
CA ASP A 104 3.77 10.97 -7.15
C ASP A 104 4.67 9.85 -7.69
N LEU A 105 4.06 8.78 -8.21
CA LEU A 105 4.79 7.63 -8.78
C LEU A 105 5.43 8.00 -10.12
N ARG A 106 4.72 8.75 -10.97
CA ARG A 106 5.26 9.21 -12.27
C ARG A 106 6.39 10.21 -12.10
N GLU A 107 6.29 11.12 -11.14
CA GLU A 107 7.37 12.07 -10.82
C GLU A 107 8.65 11.35 -10.40
N LYS A 108 8.52 10.21 -9.70
CA LYS A 108 9.65 9.34 -9.34
C LYS A 108 10.13 8.47 -10.50
N GLY A 109 9.43 8.45 -11.64
CA GLY A 109 9.70 7.54 -12.75
C GLY A 109 9.35 6.07 -12.46
N MET A 110 8.54 5.79 -11.43
CA MET A 110 8.09 4.43 -11.10
C MET A 110 6.98 3.99 -12.06
N LYS A 111 7.14 2.79 -12.63
CA LYS A 111 6.10 2.11 -13.40
C LYS A 111 5.22 1.26 -12.49
N LEU A 112 4.10 0.76 -13.02
CA LEU A 112 3.19 -0.10 -12.25
C LEU A 112 3.89 -1.35 -11.69
N GLU A 113 4.81 -1.95 -12.45
CA GLU A 113 5.59 -3.11 -12.01
C GLU A 113 6.48 -2.82 -10.80
N ASP A 114 7.06 -1.61 -10.75
CA ASP A 114 7.86 -1.15 -9.61
C ASP A 114 6.96 -0.81 -8.41
N ALA A 115 5.85 -0.11 -8.65
CA ALA A 115 4.89 0.25 -7.60
C ALA A 115 4.33 -1.01 -6.90
N ARG A 116 4.09 -2.10 -7.64
CA ARG A 116 3.62 -3.38 -7.06
C ARG A 116 4.57 -3.97 -6.03
N LYS A 117 5.88 -3.69 -6.14
CA LYS A 117 6.91 -4.18 -5.22
C LYS A 117 6.86 -3.50 -3.85
N LEU A 118 6.29 -2.29 -3.76
CA LEU A 118 6.12 -1.57 -2.49
C LEU A 118 5.32 -2.40 -1.47
N LYS A 119 4.35 -3.19 -1.94
CA LYS A 119 3.49 -4.04 -1.10
C LYS A 119 4.29 -4.93 -0.17
N THR A 120 5.28 -5.67 -0.68
CA THR A 120 6.02 -6.66 0.13
C THR A 120 6.72 -5.99 1.30
N GLY A 121 7.40 -4.87 1.04
CA GLY A 121 8.04 -4.08 2.09
C GLY A 121 7.07 -3.46 3.07
N PHE A 122 5.94 -2.94 2.57
CA PHE A 122 4.91 -2.36 3.41
C PHE A 122 4.31 -3.38 4.37
N VAL A 123 3.93 -4.55 3.87
CA VAL A 123 3.37 -5.63 4.69
C VAL A 123 4.41 -6.16 5.68
N ASN A 124 5.68 -6.28 5.29
CA ASN A 124 6.76 -6.64 6.21
C ASN A 124 6.94 -5.60 7.33
N TYR A 125 6.85 -4.31 7.01
CA TYR A 125 6.84 -3.25 8.00
C TYR A 125 5.67 -3.39 8.97
N VAL A 126 4.44 -3.62 8.47
CA VAL A 126 3.27 -3.85 9.33
C VAL A 126 3.51 -5.05 10.25
N LYS A 127 3.96 -6.19 9.71
CA LYS A 127 4.31 -7.38 10.50
C LYS A 127 5.30 -7.06 11.63
N SER A 128 6.29 -6.19 11.37
CA SER A 128 7.27 -5.79 12.38
C SER A 128 6.71 -4.96 13.54
N LYS A 129 5.50 -4.39 13.37
CA LYS A 129 4.80 -3.60 14.41
C LYS A 129 3.79 -4.39 15.22
N LEU A 130 3.50 -5.63 14.83
CA LEU A 130 2.55 -6.48 15.54
C LEU A 130 3.23 -7.20 16.70
N SER A 131 2.52 -7.36 17.81
CA SER A 131 2.99 -8.15 18.96
C SER A 131 2.85 -9.65 18.74
N GLN A 132 2.05 -10.06 17.75
CA GLN A 132 1.84 -11.45 17.36
C GLN A 132 2.08 -11.59 15.86
N PRO A 133 2.55 -12.76 15.38
CA PRO A 133 2.68 -13.01 13.96
C PRO A 133 1.35 -12.83 13.24
N MET A 134 1.37 -12.14 12.10
CA MET A 134 0.22 -12.01 11.22
C MET A 134 -0.20 -13.40 10.71
N THR A 135 -1.49 -13.71 10.81
CA THR A 135 -2.04 -14.97 10.32
C THR A 135 -2.16 -14.96 8.79
N ALA A 136 -2.23 -16.15 8.18
CA ALA A 136 -2.42 -16.26 6.73
C ALA A 136 -3.72 -15.60 6.23
N LYS A 137 -4.77 -15.55 7.08
CA LYS A 137 -6.02 -14.85 6.76
C LYS A 137 -5.77 -13.34 6.71
N GLU A 138 -5.09 -12.78 7.70
CA GLU A 138 -4.78 -11.35 7.78
C GLU A 138 -3.86 -10.89 6.65
N GLU A 139 -2.85 -11.71 6.27
CA GLU A 139 -2.01 -11.44 5.11
C GLU A 139 -2.83 -11.34 3.82
N LYS A 140 -3.81 -12.23 3.66
CA LYS A 140 -4.72 -12.22 2.50
C LYS A 140 -5.58 -10.96 2.44
N GLU A 141 -5.95 -10.37 3.57
CA GLU A 141 -6.70 -9.10 3.58
C GLU A 141 -5.84 -7.94 3.06
N TRP A 142 -4.56 -7.90 3.44
CA TRP A 142 -3.59 -6.95 2.87
C TRP A 142 -3.37 -7.21 1.37
N ASP A 143 -3.29 -8.47 0.95
CA ASP A 143 -3.17 -8.82 -0.47
C ASP A 143 -4.33 -8.26 -1.29
N MET A 144 -5.56 -8.45 -0.81
CA MET A 144 -6.76 -7.97 -1.48
C MET A 144 -6.85 -6.44 -1.50
N PHE A 145 -6.45 -5.77 -0.42
CA PHE A 145 -6.37 -4.30 -0.39
C PHE A 145 -5.39 -3.77 -1.44
N PHE A 146 -4.15 -4.26 -1.43
CA PHE A 146 -3.14 -3.81 -2.39
C PHE A 146 -3.49 -4.20 -3.82
N GLN A 147 -4.15 -5.35 -4.04
CA GLN A 147 -4.66 -5.70 -5.36
C GLN A 147 -5.65 -4.65 -5.87
N ARG A 148 -6.65 -4.24 -5.05
CA ARG A 148 -7.58 -3.15 -5.41
C ARG A 148 -6.83 -1.86 -5.74
N PHE A 149 -5.84 -1.50 -4.91
CA PHE A 149 -5.03 -0.30 -5.12
C PHE A 149 -4.28 -0.34 -6.47
N PHE A 150 -3.53 -1.41 -6.74
CA PHE A 150 -2.75 -1.52 -7.98
C PHE A 150 -3.61 -1.66 -9.23
N ASP A 151 -4.78 -2.28 -9.13
CA ASP A 151 -5.73 -2.36 -10.24
C ASP A 151 -6.34 -0.99 -10.53
N ALA A 152 -6.61 -0.18 -9.50
CA ALA A 152 -7.03 1.20 -9.68
C ALA A 152 -5.92 2.07 -10.30
N LEU A 153 -4.66 1.96 -9.85
CA LEU A 153 -3.53 2.66 -10.49
C LEU A 153 -3.43 2.32 -11.97
N LYS A 154 -3.53 1.03 -12.32
CA LYS A 154 -3.53 0.56 -13.71
C LYS A 154 -4.69 1.15 -14.51
N GLN A 155 -5.91 1.04 -13.98
CA GLN A 155 -7.12 1.54 -14.64
C GLN A 155 -7.04 3.05 -14.91
N HIS A 156 -6.39 3.80 -14.02
CA HIS A 156 -6.25 5.25 -14.11
C HIS A 156 -4.96 5.73 -14.80
N GLY A 157 -4.20 4.80 -15.40
CA GLY A 157 -3.17 5.12 -16.40
C GLY A 157 -1.72 5.03 -15.92
N LEU A 158 -1.44 4.43 -14.76
CA LEU A 158 -0.08 4.00 -14.45
C LEU A 158 0.22 2.72 -15.26
N GLN A 159 1.17 2.82 -16.20
CA GLN A 159 1.61 1.70 -17.04
C GLN A 159 2.74 0.93 -16.38
#